data_AF-D5QHI1-F1
#
_entry.id   AF-D5QHI1-F1
#
_cell.length_a   1.000
_cell.length_b   1.000
_cell.length_c   1.000
_cell.angle_alpha   90.00
_cell.angle_beta   90.00
_cell.angle_gamma   90.00
#
_symmetry.space_group_name_H-M   'P 1'
#
loop_
_entity.id
_entity.type
_entity.pdbx_description
1 polymer ?
#
loop_
_entity_poly.entity_id
_entity_poly.type
_entity_poly.pdbx_seq_one_letter_code
_entity_poly.pdbx_strand_id
1 'polypeptide(L)' 'MQREGIFREMKLRRHYEKPSERKAREAAEAVRRARKMERKRLEREGF' A
#
# COMPACT_ATOMS: atom_id res chain seq x y z
N MET A 1 -8.13 -4.11 -18.78
CA MET A 1 -7.51 -3.14 -17.83
C MET A 1 -8.41 -2.99 -16.62
N GLN A 2 -7.98 -3.47 -15.44
CA GLN A 2 -8.75 -3.32 -14.20
C GLN A 2 -8.93 -1.82 -13.92
N ARG A 3 -10.15 -1.30 -14.15
CA ARG A 3 -10.44 0.15 -14.09
C ARG A 3 -10.04 0.77 -12.74
N GLU A 4 -10.12 0.01 -11.65
CA GLU A 4 -9.79 0.47 -10.30
C GLU A 4 -8.31 0.85 -10.09
N GLY A 5 -7.38 0.13 -10.72
CA GLY A 5 -5.95 0.42 -10.62
C GLY A 5 -5.58 1.74 -11.29
N ILE A 6 -6.18 1.99 -12.46
CA ILE A 6 -5.89 3.16 -13.29
C ILE A 6 -6.41 4.45 -12.63
N PHE A 7 -7.65 4.44 -12.13
CA PHE A 7 -8.20 5.62 -11.45
C PHE A 7 -7.44 5.97 -10.16
N ARG A 8 -6.93 4.96 -9.45
CA ARG A 8 -6.14 5.16 -8.24
C ARG A 8 -4.77 5.77 -8.55
N GLU A 9 -4.10 5.27 -9.60
CA GLU A 9 -2.81 5.79 -10.05
C GLU A 9 -2.96 7.22 -10.61
N MET A 10 -4.01 7.46 -11.39
CA MET A 10 -4.35 8.80 -11.87
C MET A 10 -4.63 9.77 -10.72
N LYS A 11 -5.28 9.34 -9.63
CA LYS A 11 -5.54 10.19 -8.45
C LYS A 11 -4.26 10.50 -7.66
N LEU A 12 -3.36 9.52 -7.52
CA LEU A 12 -2.09 9.69 -6.81
C LEU A 12 -1.11 10.61 -7.55
N ARG A 13 -1.17 10.65 -8.88
CA ARG A 13 -0.28 11.45 -9.74
C ARG A 13 -0.81 12.86 -10.08
N ARG A 14 -1.96 13.27 -9.55
CA ARG A 14 -2.54 14.61 -9.86
C ARG A 14 -1.71 15.76 -9.31
N HIS A 15 -0.93 15.53 -8.26
CA HIS A 15 -0.17 16.56 -7.56
C HIS A 15 1.28 16.10 -7.38
N TYR A 16 2.21 17.06 -7.39
CA TYR A 16 3.61 16.78 -7.07
C TYR A 16 3.71 16.40 -5.59
N GLU A 17 4.20 15.19 -5.33
CA GLU A 17 4.50 14.71 -3.99
C GLU A 17 5.99 14.89 -3.71
N LYS A 18 6.33 15.46 -2.55
CA LYS A 18 7.73 15.64 -2.19
C LYS A 18 8.41 14.27 -2.05
N PRO A 19 9.69 14.13 -2.43
CA PRO A 19 10.40 12.86 -2.31
C PRO A 19 10.40 12.29 -0.88
N SER A 20 10.40 13.15 0.14
CA SER A 20 10.29 12.76 1.55
C SER A 20 8.92 12.15 1.89
N GLU A 21 7.83 12.76 1.42
CA GLU A 21 6.45 12.29 1.62
C GLU A 21 6.23 10.95 0.91
N ARG A 22 6.75 10.83 -0.31
CA ARG A 22 6.72 9.57 -1.06
C ARG A 22 7.42 8.44 -0.30
N LYS A 23 8.63 8.69 0.22
CA LYS A 23 9.39 7.71 1.03
C LYS A 23 8.62 7.31 2.30
N ALA A 24 8.04 8.28 3.01
CA ALA A 24 7.24 8.00 4.20
C ALA A 24 6.02 7.12 3.89
N ARG A 25 5.33 7.40 2.79
CA ARG A 25 4.19 6.59 2.32
C ARG A 25 4.62 5.18 1.95
N GLU A 26 5.70 5.02 1.20
CA GLU A 26 6.24 3.72 0.80
C GLU A 26 6.61 2.86 2.02
N ALA A 27 7.27 3.45 3.01
CA ALA A 27 7.61 2.78 4.27
C ALA A 27 6.35 2.36 5.04
N ALA A 28 5.36 3.26 5.17
CA ALA A 28 4.09 2.95 5.83
C ALA A 28 3.31 1.84 5.10
N GLU A 29 3.34 1.81 3.76
CA GLU A 29 2.72 0.74 2.97
C GLU A 29 3.45 -0.60 3.13
N ALA A 30 4.77 -0.61 3.25
CA ALA A 30 5.55 -1.82 3.51
C ALA A 30 5.17 -2.42 4.88
N VAL A 31 5.11 -1.59 5.92
CA VAL A 31 4.66 -2.02 7.26
C VAL A 31 3.21 -2.54 7.23
N ARG A 32 2.30 -1.84 6.52
CA ARG A 32 0.91 -2.30 6.37
C ARG A 32 0.81 -3.64 5.66
N ARG A 33 1.63 -3.86 4.63
CA ARG A 33 1.71 -5.14 3.90
C ARG A 33 2.25 -6.26 4.79
N ALA A 34 3.31 -6.01 5.55
CA ALA A 34 3.87 -6.97 6.50
C ALA A 34 2.83 -7.39 7.54
N ARG A 35 2.17 -6.44 8.21
CA ARG A 35 1.09 -6.73 9.18
C ARG A 35 -0.08 -7.49 8.57
N LYS A 36 -0.43 -7.20 7.32
CA LYS A 36 -1.48 -7.95 6.60
C LYS A 36 -1.06 -9.39 6.34
N MET A 37 0.21 -9.63 6.01
CA MET A 37 0.75 -10.98 5.82
C MET A 37 0.79 -11.75 7.14
N GLU A 38 1.24 -11.12 8.22
CA GLU A 38 1.20 -11.70 9.57
C GLU A 38 -0.22 -12.06 9.99
N ARG A 39 -1.19 -11.15 9.81
CA ARG A 39 -2.60 -11.45 10.11
C ARG A 39 -3.11 -12.64 9.30
N LYS A 40 -2.83 -12.67 7.99
CA LYS A 40 -3.20 -13.81 7.14
C LYS A 40 -2.52 -15.10 7.55
N ARG A 41 -1.30 -15.02 8.07
CA ARG A 41 -0.57 -16.17 8.60
C ARG A 41 -1.24 -16.69 9.86
N LEU A 42 -1.58 -15.82 10.80
CA LEU A 42 -2.35 -16.16 12.01
C LEU A 42 -3.72 -16.75 11.67
N GLU A 43 -4.43 -16.18 10.68
CA GLU A 43 -5.72 -16.71 10.19
C GLU A 43 -5.59 -18.11 9.56
N ARG A 44 -4.44 -18.43 8.94
CA ARG A 44 -4.18 -19.73 8.28
C ARG A 44 -3.64 -20.79 9.22
N GLU A 45 -2.71 -20.41 10.07
CA GLU A 45 -2.05 -21.30 11.03
C GLU A 45 -2.87 -21.47 12.31
N GLY A 46 -3.88 -20.62 12.53
CA GLY A 46 -5.02 -20.90 13.40
C GLY A 46 -4.66 -21.35 14.83
N PHE A 47 -3.78 -20.62 15.51
CA PHE A 47 -3.29 -20.91 16.88
C PHE A 47 -2.66 -22.29 17.07
#